data_AF-A0A5B2V627-F1
#
_entry.id   AF-A0A5B2V627-F1
#
_cell.length_a   1.000
_cell.length_b   1.000
_cell.length_c   1.000
_cell.angle_alpha   90.00
_cell.angle_beta   90.00
_cell.angle_gamma   90.00
#
_symmetry.space_group_name_H-M   'P 1'
#
loop_
_entity.id
_entity.type
_entity.pdbx_description
1 polymer ?
#
loop_
_entity_poly.entity_id
_entity_poly.type
_entity_poly.pdbx_seq_one_letter_code
_entity_poly.pdbx_strand_id
1 'polypeptide(L)'
;MSSINTGLNAYRPLPPNDPTPRANTPAEQASMQRLNDIRSLLSEQNIDAMLRNPESPAVAEVLAQLSRLINKDTLSLMRRDPSGDTSKALSAIATLLSESAIHKRTNESLGAYVKSEARKYEATRFDNLLRLSLADPEAGWDTAQGIWSELQASILASQAHAGQIKSNASTLRGYGELFNIDKDK
;
A
#
# COMPACT_ATOMS: atom_id res chain seq x y z
N MET A 1 -4.28 84.69 -26.17
CA MET A 1 -3.86 83.64 -25.20
C MET A 1 -4.94 82.57 -25.16
N SER A 2 -4.66 81.38 -25.67
CA SER A 2 -5.39 80.13 -25.38
C SER A 2 -4.59 78.98 -26.01
N SER A 3 -3.76 78.33 -25.21
CA SER A 3 -3.10 77.09 -25.59
C SER A 3 -3.91 75.93 -25.01
N ILE A 4 -4.49 75.12 -25.89
CA ILE A 4 -5.16 73.87 -25.53
C ILE A 4 -4.08 72.87 -25.13
N ASN A 5 -4.05 72.56 -23.84
CA ASN A 5 -3.15 71.59 -23.23
C ASN A 5 -3.66 70.18 -23.61
N THR A 6 -2.98 69.52 -24.55
CA THR A 6 -3.29 68.14 -24.94
C THR A 6 -2.78 67.22 -23.83
N GLY A 7 -3.71 66.69 -23.03
CA GLY A 7 -3.41 65.67 -22.02
C GLY A 7 -2.93 64.39 -22.69
N LEU A 8 -1.63 64.14 -22.64
CA LEU A 8 -1.03 62.84 -22.89
C LEU A 8 -1.42 61.90 -21.73
N ASN A 9 -2.52 61.18 -21.89
CA ASN A 9 -2.78 59.96 -21.14
C ASN A 9 -1.68 58.95 -21.50
N ALA A 10 -0.64 58.91 -20.68
CA ALA A 10 0.32 57.83 -20.68
C ALA A 10 -0.40 56.54 -20.25
N TYR A 11 -0.89 55.78 -21.23
CA TYR A 11 -1.18 54.37 -21.05
C TYR A 11 0.13 53.66 -20.70
N ARG A 12 0.38 53.52 -19.39
CA ARG A 12 1.38 52.60 -18.87
C ARG A 12 0.67 51.23 -18.80
N PRO A 13 0.98 50.26 -19.67
CA PRO A 13 0.46 48.92 -19.47
C PRO A 13 0.98 48.42 -18.12
N LEU A 14 0.07 47.99 -17.26
CA LEU A 14 0.40 47.25 -16.04
C LEU A 14 1.26 46.04 -16.47
N PRO A 15 2.36 45.72 -15.76
CA PRO A 15 3.11 44.51 -16.07
C PRO A 15 2.16 43.31 -15.96
N PRO A 16 2.23 42.35 -16.90
CA PRO A 16 1.39 41.17 -16.84
C PRO A 16 1.68 40.45 -15.52
N ASN A 17 0.65 40.32 -14.68
CA ASN A 17 0.60 39.34 -13.59
C ASN A 17 0.48 37.94 -14.21
N ASP A 18 1.42 37.56 -15.07
CA ASP A 18 1.62 36.16 -15.40
C ASP A 18 2.30 35.54 -14.18
N PRO A 19 1.65 34.61 -13.45
CA PRO A 19 2.36 33.78 -12.51
C PRO A 19 3.28 32.90 -13.36
N THR A 20 4.51 33.35 -13.58
CA THR A 20 5.56 32.47 -14.07
C THR A 20 5.59 31.25 -13.14
N PRO A 21 5.48 30.01 -13.67
CA PRO A 21 5.58 28.83 -12.84
C PRO A 21 6.90 28.90 -12.09
N ARG A 22 6.84 29.02 -10.76
CA ARG A 22 8.05 29.02 -9.94
C ARG A 22 8.76 27.69 -10.21
N ALA A 23 9.98 27.75 -10.73
CA ALA A 23 10.80 26.55 -10.86
C ALA A 23 11.01 25.94 -9.47
N ASN A 24 10.75 24.64 -9.34
CA ASN A 24 10.98 23.91 -8.10
C ASN A 24 12.45 24.03 -7.69
N THR A 25 12.69 24.31 -6.42
CA THR A 25 14.01 24.22 -5.80
C THR A 25 14.53 22.77 -5.86
N PRO A 26 15.85 22.54 -5.79
CA PRO A 26 16.41 21.18 -5.74
C PRO A 26 15.83 20.31 -4.61
N ALA A 27 15.48 20.93 -3.47
CA ALA A 27 14.83 20.25 -2.35
C ALA A 27 13.38 19.83 -2.66
N GLU A 28 12.62 20.68 -3.34
CA GLU A 28 11.26 20.33 -3.82
C GLU A 28 11.32 19.24 -4.89
N GLN A 29 12.29 19.28 -5.81
CA GLN A 29 12.49 18.22 -6.80
C GLN A 29 12.84 16.88 -6.15
N ALA A 30 13.79 16.87 -5.20
CA ALA A 30 14.15 15.66 -4.46
C ALA A 30 12.97 15.10 -3.67
N SER A 31 12.16 15.98 -3.09
CA SER A 31 10.96 15.58 -2.34
C SER A 31 9.91 14.97 -3.26
N MET A 32 9.70 15.57 -4.43
CA MET A 32 8.73 15.10 -5.40
C MET A 32 9.14 13.77 -6.02
N GLN A 33 10.44 13.60 -6.32
CA GLN A 33 10.97 12.32 -6.78
C GLN A 33 10.69 11.22 -5.77
N ARG A 34 11.00 11.46 -4.49
CA ARG A 34 10.73 10.49 -3.43
C ARG A 34 9.25 10.12 -3.32
N LEU A 35 8.35 11.10 -3.40
CA LEU A 35 6.91 10.85 -3.36
C LEU A 35 6.43 10.05 -4.59
N ASN A 36 7.03 10.27 -5.76
CA ASN A 36 6.77 9.46 -6.94
C ASN A 36 7.26 8.02 -6.77
N ASP A 37 8.45 7.83 -6.17
CA ASP A 37 8.99 6.50 -5.87
C ASP A 37 8.09 5.75 -4.88
N ILE A 38 7.66 6.43 -3.80
CA ILE A 38 6.71 5.89 -2.82
C ILE A 38 5.39 5.52 -3.51
N ARG A 39 4.85 6.38 -4.37
CA ARG A 39 3.59 6.12 -5.09
C ARG A 39 3.72 4.95 -6.07
N SER A 40 4.86 4.80 -6.73
CA SER A 40 5.13 3.65 -7.60
C SER A 40 5.11 2.34 -6.81
N LEU A 41 5.77 2.33 -5.65
CA LEU A 41 5.78 1.18 -4.75
C LEU A 41 4.42 0.91 -4.10
N LEU A 42 3.62 1.95 -3.83
CA LEU A 42 2.26 1.86 -3.29
C LEU A 42 1.16 1.82 -4.36
N SER A 43 1.47 1.35 -5.56
CA SER A 43 0.44 1.10 -6.57
C SER A 43 -0.59 0.09 -6.04
N GLU A 44 -1.83 0.17 -6.54
CA GLU A 44 -2.89 -0.75 -6.13
C GLU A 44 -2.50 -2.22 -6.32
N GLN A 45 -1.78 -2.52 -7.42
CA GLN A 45 -1.28 -3.86 -7.72
C GLN A 45 -0.28 -4.34 -6.68
N ASN A 46 0.63 -3.47 -6.24
CA ASN A 46 1.60 -3.83 -5.21
C ASN A 46 0.93 -4.00 -3.85
N ILE A 47 -0.03 -3.14 -3.49
CA ILE A 47 -0.82 -3.31 -2.26
C ILE A 47 -1.56 -4.65 -2.28
N ASP A 48 -2.20 -4.99 -3.41
CA ASP A 48 -2.87 -6.27 -3.56
C ASP A 48 -1.89 -7.45 -3.51
N ALA A 49 -0.70 -7.32 -4.12
CA ALA A 49 0.33 -8.35 -4.04
C ALA A 49 0.83 -8.56 -2.60
N MET A 50 1.04 -7.48 -1.85
CA MET A 50 1.42 -7.51 -0.43
C MET A 50 0.38 -8.21 0.45
N LEU A 51 -0.91 -8.15 0.08
CA LEU A 51 -2.01 -8.74 0.84
C LEU A 51 -2.43 -10.13 0.34
N ARG A 52 -2.19 -10.47 -0.93
CA ARG A 52 -2.53 -11.78 -1.50
C ARG A 52 -1.39 -12.78 -1.43
N ASN A 53 -0.16 -12.32 -1.62
CA ASN A 53 1.05 -13.15 -1.63
C ASN A 53 2.10 -12.57 -0.67
N PRO A 54 1.79 -12.45 0.63
CA PRO A 54 2.63 -11.76 1.61
C PRO A 54 4.02 -12.40 1.80
N GLU A 55 4.15 -13.69 1.50
CA GLU A 55 5.39 -14.48 1.61
C GLU A 55 6.38 -14.19 0.47
N SER A 56 5.95 -13.49 -0.58
CA SER A 56 6.74 -13.33 -1.80
C SER A 56 8.02 -12.53 -1.56
N PRO A 57 9.19 -12.96 -2.07
CA PRO A 57 10.42 -12.18 -2.00
C PRO A 57 10.27 -10.76 -2.56
N ALA A 58 9.48 -10.59 -3.62
CA ALA A 58 9.19 -9.28 -4.21
C ALA A 58 8.41 -8.38 -3.25
N VAL A 59 7.50 -8.95 -2.45
CA VAL A 59 6.75 -8.21 -1.42
C VAL A 59 7.68 -7.76 -0.30
N ALA A 60 8.57 -8.64 0.17
CA ALA A 60 9.57 -8.30 1.16
C ALA A 60 10.49 -7.17 0.69
N GLU A 61 10.91 -7.20 -0.58
CA GLU A 61 11.72 -6.15 -1.19
C GLU A 61 10.97 -4.81 -1.25
N VAL A 62 9.71 -4.80 -1.72
CA VAL A 62 8.87 -3.59 -1.78
C VAL A 62 8.69 -2.98 -0.39
N LEU A 63 8.37 -3.79 0.63
CA LEU A 63 8.21 -3.33 2.01
C LEU A 63 9.51 -2.75 2.58
N ALA A 64 10.65 -3.37 2.27
CA ALA A 64 11.97 -2.86 2.65
C ALA A 64 12.27 -1.51 1.99
N GLN A 65 11.98 -1.35 0.70
CA GLN A 65 12.15 -0.07 0.00
C GLN A 65 11.23 1.01 0.59
N LEU A 66 9.96 0.69 0.83
CA LEU A 66 9.02 1.60 1.48
C LEU A 66 9.50 2.06 2.86
N SER A 67 10.04 1.16 3.68
CA SER A 67 10.56 1.51 5.01
C SER A 67 11.71 2.52 4.98
N ARG A 68 12.52 2.51 3.91
CA ARG A 68 13.62 3.46 3.73
C ARG A 68 13.11 4.84 3.30
N LEU A 69 12.10 4.85 2.43
CA LEU A 69 11.55 6.08 1.85
C LEU A 69 10.57 6.79 2.80
N ILE A 70 9.77 6.01 3.54
CA ILE A 70 8.74 6.49 4.47
C ILE A 70 9.34 6.53 5.88
N ASN A 71 9.97 7.65 6.21
CA ASN A 71 10.46 7.92 7.56
C ASN A 71 9.95 9.26 8.07
N LYS A 72 9.80 9.37 9.39
CA LYS A 72 9.17 10.51 10.06
C LYS A 72 9.90 11.83 9.75
N ASP A 73 11.23 11.83 9.85
CA ASP A 73 12.04 13.03 9.68
C ASP A 73 11.89 13.64 8.29
N THR A 74 11.91 12.80 7.24
CA THR A 74 11.77 13.30 5.87
C THR A 74 10.34 13.76 5.59
N LEU A 75 9.33 13.03 6.09
CA LEU A 75 7.93 13.44 5.91
C LEU A 75 7.63 14.75 6.64
N SER A 76 8.19 14.96 7.83
CA SER A 76 8.08 16.23 8.55
C SER A 76 8.70 17.39 7.77
N LEU A 77 9.83 17.18 7.10
CA LEU A 77 10.43 18.20 6.23
C LEU A 77 9.56 18.52 5.01
N MET A 78 8.99 17.49 4.36
CA MET A 78 8.08 17.68 3.22
C MET A 78 6.77 18.36 3.58
N ARG A 79 6.33 18.23 4.84
CA ARG A 79 5.13 18.88 5.39
C ARG A 79 5.36 20.34 5.77
N ARG A 80 6.60 20.80 5.86
CA ARG A 80 6.92 22.19 6.18
C ARG A 80 6.88 23.02 4.89
N ASP A 81 5.80 23.76 4.72
CA ASP A 81 5.49 24.59 3.54
C ASP A 81 5.48 23.81 2.21
N PRO A 82 4.62 22.78 2.08
CA PRO A 82 4.56 21.99 0.86
C PRO A 82 4.08 22.83 -0.32
N SER A 83 4.75 22.66 -1.47
CA SER A 83 4.19 23.12 -2.73
C SER A 83 2.83 22.45 -2.99
N GLY A 84 1.97 23.06 -3.81
CA GLY A 84 0.63 22.52 -4.10
C GLY A 84 0.66 21.08 -4.63
N ASP A 85 1.65 20.73 -5.44
CA ASP A 85 1.82 19.38 -5.98
C ASP A 85 2.31 18.38 -4.92
N THR A 86 3.21 18.80 -4.04
CA THR A 86 3.68 17.98 -2.90
C THR A 86 2.51 17.66 -1.96
N SER A 87 1.68 18.65 -1.65
CA SER A 87 0.49 18.46 -0.79
C SER A 87 -0.51 17.50 -1.42
N LYS A 88 -0.76 17.59 -2.74
CA LYS A 88 -1.64 16.66 -3.46
C LYS A 88 -1.09 15.23 -3.45
N ALA A 89 0.21 15.07 -3.68
CA ALA A 89 0.86 13.76 -3.67
C ALA A 89 0.81 13.10 -2.28
N LEU A 90 1.08 13.86 -1.21
CA LEU A 90 0.95 13.38 0.17
C LEU A 90 -0.48 12.93 0.48
N SER A 91 -1.48 13.73 0.11
CA SER A 91 -2.90 13.41 0.30
C SER A 91 -3.35 12.17 -0.49
N ALA A 92 -2.87 12.02 -1.73
CA ALA A 92 -3.15 10.84 -2.54
C ALA A 92 -2.58 9.56 -1.90
N ILE A 93 -1.34 9.62 -1.39
CA ILE A 93 -0.72 8.49 -0.68
C ILE A 93 -1.48 8.19 0.63
N ALA A 94 -1.84 9.22 1.39
CA ALA A 94 -2.64 9.07 2.62
C ALA A 94 -3.98 8.38 2.35
N THR A 95 -4.63 8.70 1.22
CA THR A 95 -5.91 8.11 0.83
C THR A 95 -5.75 6.62 0.49
N LEU A 96 -4.71 6.27 -0.28
CA LEU A 96 -4.39 4.87 -0.62
C LEU A 96 -4.12 4.01 0.62
N LEU A 97 -3.47 4.60 1.62
CA LEU A 97 -3.11 3.94 2.88
C LEU A 97 -4.11 4.18 4.01
N SER A 98 -5.27 4.78 3.71
CA SER A 98 -6.29 5.06 4.71
C SER A 98 -6.76 3.76 5.37
N GLU A 99 -7.14 3.86 6.65
CA GLU A 99 -7.57 2.70 7.42
C GLU A 99 -8.71 1.95 6.72
N SER A 100 -9.70 2.68 6.19
CA SER A 100 -10.83 2.10 5.46
C SER A 100 -10.39 1.37 4.18
N ALA A 101 -9.47 1.94 3.41
CA ALA A 101 -8.96 1.33 2.18
C ALA A 101 -8.19 0.04 2.48
N ILE A 102 -7.25 0.08 3.45
CA ILE A 102 -6.47 -1.10 3.81
C ILE A 102 -7.34 -2.17 4.46
N HIS A 103 -8.29 -1.80 5.34
CA HIS A 103 -9.21 -2.74 5.96
C HIS A 103 -10.06 -3.48 4.93
N LYS A 104 -10.61 -2.76 3.94
CA LYS A 104 -11.37 -3.36 2.84
C LYS A 104 -10.53 -4.39 2.07
N ARG A 105 -9.34 -3.99 1.60
CA ARG A 105 -8.44 -4.88 0.83
C ARG A 105 -7.97 -6.10 1.64
N THR A 106 -7.75 -5.91 2.95
CA THR A 106 -7.38 -6.98 3.87
C THR A 106 -8.50 -8.01 3.99
N ASN A 107 -9.75 -7.57 4.18
CA ASN A 107 -10.90 -8.46 4.27
C ASN A 107 -11.16 -9.22 2.96
N GLU A 108 -11.01 -8.53 1.82
CA GLU A 108 -11.13 -9.17 0.51
C GLU A 108 -10.05 -10.25 0.31
N SER A 109 -8.81 -9.95 0.69
CA SER A 109 -7.68 -10.89 0.55
C SER A 109 -7.81 -12.09 1.49
N LEU A 110 -8.13 -11.86 2.77
CA LEU A 110 -8.40 -12.94 3.74
C LEU A 110 -9.60 -13.79 3.31
N GLY A 111 -10.69 -13.16 2.85
CA GLY A 111 -11.88 -13.86 2.40
C GLY A 111 -11.62 -14.71 1.16
N ALA A 112 -10.85 -14.21 0.19
CA ALA A 112 -10.43 -14.97 -0.97
C ALA A 112 -9.53 -16.15 -0.59
N TYR A 113 -8.59 -15.92 0.33
CA TYR A 113 -7.69 -16.95 0.83
C TYR A 113 -8.44 -18.09 1.53
N VAL A 114 -9.30 -17.76 2.49
CA VAL A 114 -10.12 -18.76 3.22
C VAL A 114 -11.00 -19.57 2.26
N LYS A 115 -11.61 -18.93 1.25
CA LYS A 115 -12.38 -19.63 0.22
C LYS A 115 -11.52 -20.58 -0.61
N SER A 116 -10.30 -20.18 -0.95
CA SER A 116 -9.34 -21.02 -1.67
C SER A 116 -8.95 -22.24 -0.85
N GLU A 117 -8.60 -22.05 0.43
CA GLU A 117 -8.20 -23.15 1.32
C GLU A 117 -9.35 -24.13 1.58
N ALA A 118 -10.58 -23.62 1.77
CA ALA A 118 -11.76 -24.47 1.90
C ALA A 118 -11.98 -25.36 0.65
N ARG A 119 -11.75 -24.83 -0.55
CA ARG A 119 -11.84 -25.60 -1.80
C ARG A 119 -10.73 -26.65 -1.92
N LYS A 120 -9.50 -26.32 -1.53
CA LYS A 120 -8.39 -27.29 -1.51
C LYS A 120 -8.68 -28.43 -0.55
N TYR A 121 -9.15 -28.11 0.65
CA TYR A 121 -9.55 -29.11 1.64
C TYR A 121 -10.63 -30.05 1.08
N GLU A 122 -11.72 -29.49 0.53
CA GLU A 122 -12.80 -30.30 -0.02
C GLU A 122 -12.33 -31.19 -1.18
N ALA A 123 -11.44 -30.69 -2.03
CA ALA A 123 -10.86 -31.47 -3.13
C ALA A 123 -10.05 -32.68 -2.62
N THR A 124 -9.30 -32.53 -1.53
CA THR A 124 -8.48 -33.62 -0.95
C THR A 124 -9.26 -34.56 -0.03
N ARG A 125 -10.46 -34.16 0.40
CA ARG A 125 -11.24 -34.88 1.41
C ARG A 125 -11.60 -36.29 0.95
N PHE A 126 -12.07 -36.43 -0.27
CA PHE A 126 -12.43 -37.73 -0.82
C PHE A 126 -11.21 -38.65 -0.96
N ASP A 127 -10.10 -38.13 -1.48
CA ASP A 127 -8.85 -38.89 -1.63
C ASP A 127 -8.31 -39.37 -0.28
N ASN A 128 -8.41 -38.55 0.77
CA ASN A 128 -8.02 -38.93 2.14
C ASN A 128 -8.93 -40.03 2.71
N LEU A 129 -10.24 -39.97 2.44
CA LEU A 129 -11.16 -41.04 2.82
C LEU A 129 -10.88 -42.33 2.05
N LEU A 130 -10.54 -42.24 0.76
CA LEU A 130 -10.13 -43.38 -0.04
C LEU A 130 -8.84 -44.01 0.49
N ARG A 131 -7.82 -43.20 0.78
CA ARG A 131 -6.55 -43.65 1.39
C ARG A 131 -6.80 -44.42 2.68
N LEU A 132 -7.72 -43.94 3.54
CA LEU A 132 -8.13 -44.66 4.75
C LEU A 132 -8.87 -45.96 4.46
N SER A 133 -9.79 -45.96 3.49
CA SER A 133 -10.58 -47.15 3.15
C SER A 133 -9.78 -48.26 2.48
N LEU A 134 -8.69 -47.90 1.79
CA LEU A 134 -7.81 -48.81 1.06
C LEU A 134 -6.55 -49.19 1.87
N ALA A 135 -6.36 -48.59 3.04
CA ALA A 135 -5.24 -48.93 3.90
C ALA A 135 -5.35 -50.37 4.38
N ASP A 136 -4.22 -51.07 4.44
CA ASP A 136 -4.15 -52.37 5.11
C ASP A 136 -4.65 -52.22 6.56
N PRO A 137 -5.48 -53.13 7.07
CA PRO A 137 -6.03 -53.03 8.43
C PRO A 137 -4.96 -52.86 9.51
N GLU A 138 -3.77 -53.44 9.31
CA GLU A 138 -2.63 -53.32 10.21
C GLU A 138 -1.91 -51.96 10.11
N ALA A 139 -2.03 -51.26 8.98
CA ALA A 139 -1.42 -49.96 8.72
C ALA A 139 -2.44 -48.79 8.76
N GLY A 140 -3.71 -49.07 9.05
CA GLY A 140 -4.79 -48.08 9.06
C GLY A 140 -4.56 -46.96 10.08
N TRP A 141 -3.97 -47.28 11.22
CA TRP A 141 -3.60 -46.28 12.24
C TRP A 141 -2.51 -45.33 11.74
N ASP A 142 -1.43 -45.86 11.16
CA ASP A 142 -0.34 -45.05 10.63
C ASP A 142 -0.81 -44.17 9.46
N THR A 143 -1.70 -44.70 8.63
CA THR A 143 -2.33 -43.94 7.53
C THR A 143 -3.17 -42.78 8.06
N ALA A 144 -3.97 -43.01 9.10
CA ALA A 144 -4.75 -41.97 9.75
C ALA A 144 -3.88 -40.90 10.40
N GLN A 145 -2.78 -41.30 11.06
CA GLN A 145 -1.81 -40.36 11.62
C GLN A 145 -1.13 -39.51 10.54
N GLY A 146 -0.76 -40.11 9.41
CA GLY A 146 -0.20 -39.39 8.26
C GLY A 146 -1.14 -38.32 7.72
N ILE A 147 -2.39 -38.68 7.44
CA ILE A 147 -3.42 -37.74 6.96
C ILE A 147 -3.66 -36.62 7.99
N TRP A 148 -3.73 -36.97 9.27
CA TRP A 148 -3.89 -35.98 10.34
C TRP A 148 -2.71 -35.01 10.40
N SER A 149 -1.47 -35.51 10.27
CA SER A 149 -0.27 -34.68 10.23
C SER A 149 -0.25 -33.74 9.02
N GLU A 150 -0.63 -34.23 7.84
CA GLU A 150 -0.77 -33.41 6.63
C GLU A 150 -1.80 -32.29 6.83
N LEU A 151 -2.95 -32.59 7.43
CA LEU A 151 -3.99 -31.61 7.75
C LEU A 151 -3.50 -30.57 8.76
N GLN A 152 -2.82 -30.99 9.83
CA GLN A 152 -2.25 -30.08 10.82
C GLN A 152 -1.23 -29.14 10.19
N ALA A 153 -0.32 -29.67 9.35
CA ALA A 153 0.65 -28.86 8.63
C ALA A 153 -0.02 -27.83 7.72
N SER A 154 -1.07 -28.23 7.00
CA SER A 154 -1.86 -27.32 6.16
C SER A 154 -2.53 -26.21 6.99
N ILE A 155 -3.14 -26.53 8.13
CA ILE A 155 -3.78 -25.54 9.00
C ILE A 155 -2.75 -24.53 9.52
N LEU A 156 -1.58 -25.00 9.96
CA LEU A 156 -0.50 -24.13 10.44
C LEU A 156 0.01 -23.20 9.32
N ALA A 157 0.20 -23.73 8.11
CA ALA A 157 0.57 -22.92 6.95
C ALA A 157 -0.50 -21.87 6.64
N SER A 158 -1.79 -22.22 6.72
CA SER A 158 -2.87 -21.26 6.47
C SER A 158 -2.98 -20.17 7.54
N GLN A 159 -2.74 -20.53 8.80
CA GLN A 159 -2.67 -19.56 9.90
C GLN A 159 -1.48 -18.62 9.74
N ALA A 160 -0.30 -19.15 9.38
CA ALA A 160 0.90 -18.36 9.12
C ALA A 160 0.66 -17.35 7.99
N HIS A 161 0.11 -17.81 6.87
CA HIS A 161 -0.21 -16.96 5.74
C HIS A 161 -1.19 -15.84 6.11
N ALA A 162 -2.30 -16.17 6.77
CA ALA A 162 -3.27 -15.17 7.25
C ALA A 162 -2.64 -14.20 8.27
N GLY A 163 -1.71 -14.67 9.09
CA GLY A 163 -0.89 -13.84 9.99
C GLY A 163 -0.05 -12.84 9.23
N GLN A 164 0.61 -13.25 8.15
CA GLN A 164 1.42 -12.36 7.32
C GLN A 164 0.57 -11.32 6.57
N ILE A 165 -0.62 -11.68 6.08
CA ILE A 165 -1.57 -10.71 5.49
C ILE A 165 -1.87 -9.60 6.50
N LYS A 166 -2.20 -9.97 7.75
CA LYS A 166 -2.49 -9.01 8.83
C LYS A 166 -1.26 -8.17 9.18
N SER A 167 -0.07 -8.77 9.19
CA SER A 167 1.19 -8.07 9.42
C SER A 167 1.43 -7.00 8.37
N ASN A 168 1.36 -7.35 7.09
CA ASN A 168 1.55 -6.42 5.97
C ASN A 168 0.49 -5.31 5.99
N ALA A 169 -0.77 -5.64 6.27
CA ALA A 169 -1.83 -4.65 6.45
C ALA A 169 -1.55 -3.69 7.62
N SER A 170 -0.97 -4.18 8.71
CA SER A 170 -0.55 -3.34 9.84
C SER A 170 0.58 -2.40 9.45
N THR A 171 1.58 -2.89 8.72
CA THR A 171 2.69 -2.06 8.20
C THR A 171 2.17 -0.96 7.27
N LEU A 172 1.28 -1.30 6.34
CA LEU A 172 0.68 -0.33 5.41
C LEU A 172 -0.15 0.74 6.12
N ARG A 173 -0.93 0.34 7.14
CA ARG A 173 -1.64 1.31 8.00
C ARG A 173 -0.68 2.21 8.77
N GLY A 174 0.39 1.65 9.34
CA GLY A 174 1.42 2.44 10.02
C GLY A 174 2.06 3.48 9.11
N TYR A 175 2.31 3.15 7.84
CA TYR A 175 2.71 4.14 6.84
C TYR A 175 1.62 5.20 6.61
N GLY A 176 0.35 4.80 6.47
CA GLY A 176 -0.76 5.74 6.30
C GLY A 176 -0.87 6.76 7.43
N GLU A 177 -0.62 6.34 8.67
CA GLU A 177 -0.59 7.25 9.83
C GLU A 177 0.53 8.30 9.71
N LEU A 178 1.68 7.93 9.14
CA LEU A 178 2.78 8.86 8.87
C LEU A 178 2.48 9.84 7.73
N PHE A 179 1.47 9.59 6.90
CA PHE A 179 1.00 10.52 5.86
C PHE A 179 -0.19 11.36 6.28
N ASN A 180 -0.86 11.01 7.38
CA ASN A 180 -2.03 11.76 7.82
C ASN A 180 -1.62 13.13 8.39
N ILE A 181 -2.11 14.19 7.76
CA ILE A 181 -1.68 15.59 7.98
C ILE A 181 -2.44 16.22 9.17
N ASP A 182 -3.60 15.68 9.51
CA ASP A 182 -4.55 16.29 10.46
C ASP A 182 -4.38 15.86 11.93
N LYS A 183 -3.44 14.95 12.25
CA LYS A 183 -3.22 14.52 13.65
C LYS A 183 -2.35 15.49 14.47
N ASP A 184 -1.73 16.49 13.83
CA ASP A 184 -0.79 17.43 14.46
C ASP A 184 -1.35 18.87 14.64
N LYS A 185 -2.68 19.06 14.51
CA LYS A 185 -3.39 20.32 14.80
C LYS A 185 -4.41 20.12 15.90
#